data_AF-A0AAW0JB90-F1
#
_entry.id   AF-A0AAW0JB90-F1
#
_cell.length_a   1.000
_cell.length_b   1.000
_cell.length_c   1.000
_cell.angle_alpha   90.00
_cell.angle_beta   90.00
_cell.angle_gamma   90.00
#
_symmetry.space_group_name_H-M   'P 1'
#
loop_
_entity.id
_entity.type
_entity.pdbx_description
1 polymer ?
#
loop_
_entity_poly.entity_id
_entity_poly.type
_entity_poly.pdbx_seq_one_letter_code
_entity_poly.pdbx_strand_id
1 'polypeptide(L)'
;MIINPTTTSWCRTDNLVSCPPYHVSHTGEKIYRNETSQFSYSAYHLYCSPRNANYLEEPYDICDPYSNPQAQELVQILRHPEWAMHEYLEKQGDGWVGDSRTWVLDVGALSSQLYFYQDPGTGLARRVWSSINVGTEIYVSSTGMTAKWFVRDFDILVPEDVASSGVSFD
;
A
#
# COMPACT_ATOMS: atom_id res chain seq x y z
N MET A 1 1.99 5.01 -0.77
CA MET A 1 2.02 6.27 0.00
C MET A 1 3.48 6.68 0.19
N ILE A 2 3.79 7.95 0.00
CA ILE A 2 5.12 8.51 0.32
C ILE A 2 5.13 8.86 1.82
N ILE A 3 5.70 7.97 2.63
CA ILE A 3 5.73 8.09 4.09
C ILE A 3 6.90 8.99 4.53
N ASN A 4 6.82 9.62 5.71
CA ASN A 4 7.98 10.31 6.28
C ASN A 4 9.17 9.32 6.37
N PRO A 5 10.37 9.68 5.86
CA PRO A 5 11.55 8.84 5.93
C PRO A 5 11.85 8.35 7.34
N THR A 6 11.57 9.14 8.38
CA THR A 6 11.85 8.74 9.77
C THR A 6 10.82 7.76 10.34
N THR A 7 9.72 7.49 9.64
CA THR A 7 8.71 6.53 10.09
C THR A 7 9.27 5.12 10.03
N THR A 8 9.19 4.42 11.16
CA THR A 8 9.54 3.01 11.26
C THR A 8 8.37 2.12 10.87
N SER A 9 8.67 0.90 10.43
CA SER A 9 7.62 -0.10 10.15
C SER A 9 6.85 -0.47 11.42
N TRP A 10 5.52 -0.54 11.32
CA TRP A 10 4.68 -1.15 12.35
C TRP A 10 4.49 -2.64 12.11
N CYS A 11 4.62 -3.10 10.86
CA CYS A 11 4.74 -4.51 10.52
C CYS A 11 6.15 -5.02 10.87
N ARG A 12 6.24 -5.77 11.96
CA ARG A 12 7.52 -6.28 12.49
C ARG A 12 7.30 -7.64 13.16
N THR A 13 8.40 -8.36 13.37
CA THR A 13 8.38 -9.73 13.94
C THR A 13 7.67 -9.83 15.29
N ASP A 14 7.70 -8.78 16.10
CA ASP A 14 7.03 -8.67 17.40
C ASP A 14 5.66 -7.95 17.35
N ASN A 15 5.18 -7.57 16.16
CA ASN A 15 3.87 -6.95 15.96
C ASN A 15 3.21 -7.41 14.64
N LEU A 16 2.84 -8.68 14.60
CA LEU A 16 2.25 -9.32 13.40
C LEU A 16 0.84 -8.83 13.08
N VAL A 17 0.13 -8.23 14.04
CA VAL A 17 -1.19 -7.59 13.87
C VAL A 17 -1.19 -6.59 12.73
N SER A 18 -0.09 -5.84 12.55
CA SER A 18 0.08 -4.82 11.52
C SER A 18 0.70 -5.36 10.22
N CYS A 19 0.85 -6.68 10.06
CA CYS A 19 1.42 -7.31 8.88
C CYS A 19 0.35 -8.04 8.05
N PRO A 20 0.46 -8.04 6.70
CA PRO A 20 -0.41 -8.88 5.88
C PRO A 20 -0.12 -10.36 6.21
N PRO A 21 -1.11 -11.27 6.07
CA PRO A 21 -0.93 -12.70 6.39
C PRO A 21 0.22 -13.38 5.63
N TYR A 22 0.44 -12.95 4.38
CA TYR A 22 1.55 -13.40 3.56
C TYR A 22 2.02 -12.30 2.59
N HIS A 23 3.24 -12.46 2.12
CA HIS A 23 3.83 -11.73 1.01
C HIS A 23 3.89 -12.67 -0.20
N VAL A 24 3.69 -12.13 -1.41
CA VAL A 24 3.89 -12.88 -2.66
C VAL A 24 5.19 -12.40 -3.28
N SER A 25 6.18 -13.29 -3.36
CA SER A 25 7.48 -12.98 -3.94
C SER A 25 7.37 -12.71 -5.44
N HIS A 26 8.44 -12.19 -6.03
CA HIS A 26 8.56 -12.01 -7.48
C HIS A 26 8.39 -13.31 -8.30
N THR A 27 8.62 -14.49 -7.71
CA THR A 27 8.40 -15.79 -8.36
C THR A 27 6.99 -16.34 -8.14
N GLY A 28 6.15 -15.63 -7.40
CA GLY A 28 4.79 -16.05 -7.04
C GLY A 28 4.70 -16.93 -5.80
N GLU A 29 5.80 -17.11 -5.07
CA GLU A 29 5.82 -17.87 -3.82
C GLU A 29 5.12 -17.10 -2.71
N LYS A 30 4.26 -17.78 -1.95
CA LYS A 30 3.63 -17.20 -0.75
C LYS A 30 4.53 -17.43 0.45
N ILE A 31 5.02 -16.33 1.03
CA ILE A 31 5.84 -16.32 2.24
C ILE A 31 4.97 -15.81 3.39
N TYR A 32 4.71 -16.66 4.38
CA TYR A 32 3.82 -16.29 5.48
C TYR A 32 4.50 -15.37 6.48
N ARG A 33 3.74 -14.48 7.13
CA ARG A 33 4.27 -13.55 8.16
C ARG A 33 4.86 -14.22 9.40
N ASN A 34 4.71 -15.53 9.55
CA ASN A 34 5.34 -16.31 10.63
C ASN A 34 6.71 -16.88 10.22
N GLU A 35 7.06 -16.83 8.94
CA GLU A 35 8.36 -17.22 8.41
C GLU A 35 9.36 -16.07 8.55
N THR A 36 9.72 -15.78 9.80
CA THR A 36 10.42 -14.55 10.20
C THR A 36 11.75 -14.29 9.48
N SER A 37 12.41 -15.35 8.99
CA SER A 37 13.67 -15.23 8.23
C SER A 37 13.50 -14.89 6.76
N GLN A 38 12.28 -15.05 6.21
CA GLN A 38 11.98 -14.86 4.78
C GLN A 38 11.03 -13.69 4.55
N PHE A 39 10.13 -13.42 5.48
CA PHE A 39 9.14 -12.37 5.32
C PHE A 39 9.79 -10.98 5.37
N SER A 40 9.60 -10.18 4.31
CA SER A 40 10.13 -8.83 4.16
C SER A 40 9.37 -7.79 5.03
N TYR A 41 9.46 -7.87 6.36
CA TYR A 41 8.78 -6.93 7.29
C TYR A 41 9.08 -5.46 6.98
N SER A 42 10.32 -5.15 6.62
CA SER A 42 10.79 -3.80 6.26
C SER A 42 10.17 -3.26 4.97
N ALA A 43 9.55 -4.10 4.15
CA ALA A 43 8.86 -3.70 2.93
C ALA A 43 7.45 -3.14 3.20
N TYR A 44 6.87 -3.45 4.35
CA TYR A 44 5.53 -3.02 4.75
C TYR A 44 5.61 -2.00 5.88
N HIS A 45 4.71 -1.04 5.91
CA HIS A 45 4.50 -0.18 7.07
C HIS A 45 3.36 -0.71 7.93
N LEU A 46 2.19 -0.93 7.33
CA LEU A 46 0.95 -1.28 8.00
C LEU A 46 0.05 -2.08 7.04
N TYR A 47 -0.57 -3.13 7.57
CA TYR A 47 -1.78 -3.74 7.06
C TYR A 47 -2.87 -3.64 8.12
N CYS A 48 -4.07 -3.22 7.72
CA CYS A 48 -5.27 -3.38 8.54
C CYS A 48 -6.40 -3.95 7.69
N SER A 49 -7.23 -4.77 8.33
CA SER A 49 -8.26 -5.56 7.67
C SER A 49 -9.58 -4.80 7.59
N PRO A 50 -10.44 -5.14 6.60
CA PRO A 50 -11.75 -4.54 6.51
C PRO A 50 -12.70 -5.11 7.57
N ARG A 51 -13.52 -4.23 8.16
CA ARG A 51 -14.44 -4.58 9.26
C ARG A 51 -15.55 -5.57 8.88
N ASN A 52 -15.84 -5.70 7.58
CA ASN A 52 -16.88 -6.59 7.05
C ASN A 52 -16.33 -7.96 6.59
N ALA A 53 -15.07 -8.28 6.87
CA ALA A 53 -14.49 -9.59 6.60
C ALA A 53 -15.05 -10.66 7.55
N ASN A 54 -15.40 -11.84 7.02
CA ASN A 54 -16.02 -12.91 7.82
C ASN A 54 -14.99 -13.92 8.36
N TYR A 55 -13.83 -14.01 7.73
CA TYR A 55 -12.81 -15.04 7.98
C TYR A 55 -11.40 -14.45 8.04
N LEU A 56 -11.18 -13.44 8.88
CA LEU A 56 -9.85 -12.86 9.07
C LEU A 56 -8.93 -13.86 9.79
N GLU A 57 -7.67 -13.91 9.35
CA GLU A 57 -6.64 -14.75 9.97
C GLU A 57 -5.98 -14.00 11.14
N GLU A 58 -6.17 -14.50 12.37
CA GLU A 58 -5.48 -13.97 13.54
C GLU A 58 -3.96 -14.17 13.48
N PRO A 59 -3.15 -13.22 13.97
CA PRO A 59 -3.57 -11.93 14.52
C PRO A 59 -3.87 -10.89 13.42
N TYR A 60 -4.84 -10.00 13.66
CA TYR A 60 -5.17 -8.92 12.73
C TYR A 60 -5.59 -7.65 13.48
N ASP A 61 -5.43 -6.51 12.82
CA ASP A 61 -6.10 -5.26 13.20
C ASP A 61 -7.24 -4.95 12.24
N ILE A 62 -8.22 -4.18 12.70
CA ILE A 62 -9.29 -3.63 11.86
C ILE A 62 -8.95 -2.17 11.53
N CYS A 63 -9.12 -1.78 10.28
CA CYS A 63 -8.89 -0.39 9.91
C CYS A 63 -9.80 0.56 10.68
N ASP A 64 -9.21 1.66 11.15
CA ASP A 64 -9.90 2.64 11.97
C ASP A 64 -11.04 3.32 11.18
N PRO A 65 -12.25 3.42 11.78
CA PRO A 65 -13.42 4.00 11.12
C PRO A 65 -13.44 5.53 11.10
N TYR A 66 -12.53 6.21 11.82
CA TYR A 66 -12.48 7.67 11.85
C TYR A 66 -12.16 8.24 10.46
N SER A 67 -11.28 7.57 9.71
CA SER A 67 -10.84 8.00 8.38
C SER A 67 -11.88 7.74 7.28
N ASN A 68 -12.65 6.66 7.38
CA ASN A 68 -13.69 6.30 6.41
C ASN A 68 -14.82 5.49 7.10
N PRO A 69 -16.09 5.95 7.02
CA PRO A 69 -17.21 5.21 7.62
C PRO A 69 -17.55 3.90 6.89
N GLN A 70 -17.09 3.70 5.65
CA GLN A 70 -17.22 2.44 4.94
C GLN A 70 -16.13 1.45 5.37
N ALA A 71 -16.40 0.16 5.25
CA ALA A 71 -15.38 -0.86 5.53
C ALA A 71 -14.20 -0.67 4.56
N GLN A 72 -13.03 -0.39 5.14
CA GLN A 72 -11.80 -0.13 4.40
C GLN A 72 -10.76 -1.17 4.76
N GLU A 73 -9.98 -1.58 3.77
CA GLU A 73 -8.73 -2.31 3.93
C GLU A 73 -7.58 -1.37 3.56
N LEU A 74 -6.46 -1.44 4.30
CA LEU A 74 -5.27 -0.66 3.98
C LEU A 74 -4.05 -1.55 3.91
N VAL A 75 -3.27 -1.35 2.85
CA VAL A 75 -1.90 -1.86 2.73
C VAL A 75 -1.00 -0.66 2.47
N GLN A 76 -0.19 -0.31 3.46
CA GLN A 76 0.81 0.73 3.36
C GLN A 76 2.19 0.07 3.25
N ILE A 77 2.87 0.31 2.12
CA ILE A 77 4.22 -0.19 1.85
C ILE A 77 5.27 0.89 2.07
N LEU A 78 6.47 0.47 2.45
CA LEU A 78 7.65 1.32 2.58
C LEU A 78 8.51 1.27 1.32
N ARG A 79 9.46 2.19 1.20
CA ARG A 79 10.48 2.06 0.15
C ARG A 79 11.36 0.88 0.48
N HIS A 80 11.51 -0.02 -0.48
CA HIS A 80 12.23 -1.27 -0.27
C HIS A 80 12.63 -1.88 -1.61
N PRO A 81 13.80 -2.55 -1.71
CA PRO A 81 14.21 -3.30 -2.91
C PRO A 81 13.18 -4.31 -3.42
N GLU A 82 12.36 -4.86 -2.52
CA GLU A 82 11.24 -5.76 -2.88
C GLU A 82 10.31 -5.14 -3.93
N TRP A 83 10.09 -3.82 -3.85
CA TRP A 83 9.16 -3.11 -4.73
C TRP A 83 9.85 -2.44 -5.92
N ALA A 84 11.19 -2.39 -5.93
CA ALA A 84 11.97 -1.71 -6.95
C ALA A 84 11.76 -2.30 -8.36
N MET A 85 11.50 -3.61 -8.44
CA MET A 85 11.18 -4.28 -9.71
C MET A 85 9.90 -3.77 -10.37
N HIS A 86 9.01 -3.14 -9.61
CA HIS A 86 7.77 -2.50 -10.12
C HIS A 86 7.96 -1.00 -10.33
N GLU A 87 9.22 -0.53 -10.33
CA GLU A 87 9.59 0.88 -10.39
C GLU A 87 9.07 1.69 -9.19
N TYR A 88 8.71 1.02 -8.09
CA TYR A 88 8.46 1.69 -6.82
C TYR A 88 9.79 2.11 -6.19
N LEU A 89 9.70 3.11 -5.32
CA LEU A 89 10.86 3.72 -4.70
C LEU A 89 11.61 2.73 -3.78
N GLU A 90 12.93 2.70 -3.91
CA GLU A 90 13.77 1.67 -3.27
C GLU A 90 14.29 2.12 -1.90
N LYS A 91 14.69 3.39 -1.76
CA LYS A 91 15.43 3.86 -0.59
C LYS A 91 14.60 4.81 0.28
N GLN A 92 14.85 4.75 1.58
CA GLN A 92 14.31 5.73 2.52
C GLN A 92 14.73 7.15 2.10
N GLY A 93 13.77 8.07 2.02
CA GLY A 93 14.00 9.43 1.50
C GLY A 93 13.54 9.64 0.06
N ASP A 94 13.45 8.58 -0.74
CA ASP A 94 13.00 8.70 -2.13
C ASP A 94 11.57 9.25 -2.22
N GLY A 95 11.37 10.19 -3.14
CA GLY A 95 10.09 10.85 -3.42
C GLY A 95 9.58 11.71 -2.27
N TRP A 96 10.38 11.93 -1.22
CA TRP A 96 9.99 12.80 -0.11
C TRP A 96 9.98 14.27 -0.51
N VAL A 97 9.40 15.13 0.34
CA VAL A 97 9.32 16.58 0.11
C VAL A 97 10.70 17.15 -0.22
N GLY A 98 10.80 17.83 -1.37
CA GLY A 98 12.04 18.41 -1.89
C GLY A 98 12.74 17.57 -2.97
N ASP A 99 12.27 16.36 -3.23
CA ASP A 99 12.79 15.46 -4.25
C ASP A 99 11.99 15.58 -5.55
N SER A 100 12.44 16.47 -6.45
CA SER A 100 11.84 16.60 -7.78
C SER A 100 12.23 15.41 -8.64
N ARG A 101 11.30 14.48 -8.85
CA ARG A 101 11.52 13.33 -9.72
C ARG A 101 10.27 12.96 -10.51
N THR A 102 10.52 12.39 -11.68
CA THR A 102 9.56 11.56 -12.40
C THR A 102 9.85 10.11 -12.04
N TRP A 103 8.83 9.34 -11.68
CA TRP A 103 8.94 7.89 -11.57
C TRP A 103 7.90 7.24 -12.48
N VAL A 104 8.30 6.14 -13.09
CA VAL A 104 7.37 5.21 -13.74
C VAL A 104 6.93 4.24 -12.65
N LEU A 105 5.69 3.76 -12.67
CA LEU A 105 5.21 2.81 -11.68
C LEU A 105 4.35 1.77 -12.38
N ASP A 106 4.72 0.49 -12.29
CA ASP A 106 3.85 -0.59 -12.72
C ASP A 106 2.84 -0.91 -11.61
N VAL A 107 1.77 -0.11 -11.59
CA VAL A 107 0.72 -0.22 -10.58
C VAL A 107 0.02 -1.59 -10.65
N GLY A 108 -0.11 -2.16 -11.86
CA GLY A 108 -0.75 -3.45 -12.08
C GLY A 108 0.07 -4.59 -11.45
N ALA A 109 1.34 -4.69 -11.84
CA ALA A 109 2.26 -5.71 -11.32
C ALA A 109 2.45 -5.56 -9.80
N LEU A 110 2.68 -4.34 -9.29
CA LEU A 110 2.79 -4.09 -7.85
C LEU A 110 1.55 -4.57 -7.10
N SER A 111 0.36 -4.17 -7.57
CA SER A 111 -0.90 -4.57 -6.93
C SER A 111 -1.11 -6.08 -6.91
N SER A 112 -0.62 -6.78 -7.93
CA SER A 112 -0.79 -8.23 -8.05
C SER A 112 -0.06 -9.01 -6.96
N GLN A 113 1.01 -8.43 -6.40
CA GLN A 113 1.83 -9.02 -5.33
C GLN A 113 1.40 -8.57 -3.93
N LEU A 114 0.62 -7.50 -3.82
CA LEU A 114 0.08 -7.05 -2.54
C LEU A 114 -1.10 -7.94 -2.12
N TYR A 115 -1.11 -8.29 -0.84
CA TYR A 115 -2.21 -8.99 -0.20
C TYR A 115 -3.42 -8.05 -0.10
N PHE A 116 -4.58 -8.52 -0.56
CA PHE A 116 -5.88 -7.92 -0.27
C PHE A 116 -6.85 -9.03 0.12
N TYR A 117 -7.68 -8.74 1.12
CA TYR A 117 -8.60 -9.69 1.71
C TYR A 117 -9.70 -10.07 0.72
N GLN A 118 -10.01 -11.37 0.69
CA GLN A 118 -11.16 -11.90 0.00
C GLN A 118 -11.74 -13.06 0.82
N ASP A 119 -13.04 -12.99 1.12
CA ASP A 119 -13.73 -14.07 1.83
C ASP A 119 -13.57 -15.40 1.07
N PRO A 120 -13.16 -16.49 1.75
CA PRO A 120 -13.04 -17.81 1.12
C PRO A 120 -14.33 -18.25 0.43
N GLY A 121 -14.20 -18.81 -0.78
CA GLY A 121 -15.33 -19.29 -1.57
C GLY A 121 -16.06 -18.22 -2.38
N THR A 122 -15.67 -16.94 -2.29
CA THR A 122 -16.18 -15.89 -3.19
C THR A 122 -15.51 -15.95 -4.57
N GLY A 123 -16.20 -15.46 -5.61
CA GLY A 123 -15.63 -15.37 -6.96
C GLY A 123 -14.49 -14.36 -7.04
N LEU A 124 -13.51 -14.58 -7.93
CA LEU A 124 -12.33 -13.74 -8.07
C LEU A 124 -12.67 -12.24 -8.16
N ALA A 125 -12.06 -11.43 -7.29
CA ALA A 125 -12.26 -9.99 -7.31
C ALA A 125 -11.53 -9.34 -8.50
N ARG A 126 -12.20 -8.43 -9.20
CA ARG A 126 -11.56 -7.53 -10.17
C ARG A 126 -11.14 -6.25 -9.45
N ARG A 127 -9.85 -5.92 -9.50
CA ARG A 127 -9.31 -4.67 -8.97
C ARG A 127 -9.23 -3.61 -10.07
N VAL A 128 -9.66 -2.39 -9.75
CA VAL A 128 -9.64 -1.24 -10.66
C VAL A 128 -9.05 -0.05 -9.92
N TRP A 129 -8.10 0.62 -10.55
CA TRP A 129 -7.51 1.86 -10.06
C TRP A 129 -8.34 3.04 -10.56
N SER A 130 -9.23 3.57 -9.72
CA SER A 130 -10.17 4.64 -10.10
C SER A 130 -9.66 6.05 -9.85
N SER A 131 -8.64 6.21 -9.00
CA SER A 131 -8.14 7.52 -8.60
C SER A 131 -6.68 7.45 -8.13
N ILE A 132 -5.95 8.54 -8.34
CA ILE A 132 -4.67 8.82 -7.68
C ILE A 132 -4.90 10.01 -6.76
N ASN A 133 -4.55 9.84 -5.48
CA ASN A 133 -4.76 10.86 -4.46
C ASN A 133 -3.41 11.48 -4.07
N VAL A 134 -3.35 12.80 -4.02
CA VAL A 134 -2.19 13.57 -3.55
C VAL A 134 -2.62 14.46 -2.40
N GLY A 135 -1.96 14.31 -1.26
CA GLY A 135 -2.26 15.09 -0.07
C GLY A 135 -1.38 14.65 1.10
N THR A 136 -1.51 15.36 2.21
CA THR A 136 -0.85 15.01 3.47
C THR A 136 -1.81 14.24 4.36
N GLU A 137 -1.47 13.00 4.70
CA GLU A 137 -2.17 12.27 5.76
C GLU A 137 -1.74 12.83 7.13
N ILE A 138 -2.71 13.16 7.98
CA ILE A 138 -2.49 13.64 9.34
C ILE A 138 -3.11 12.63 10.27
N TYR A 139 -2.27 11.95 11.06
CA TYR A 139 -2.73 10.97 12.03
C TYR A 139 -3.44 11.63 13.21
N VAL A 140 -4.29 10.87 13.90
CA VAL A 140 -4.99 11.36 15.10
C VAL A 140 -3.98 11.86 16.14
N SER A 141 -4.24 13.04 16.68
CA SER A 141 -3.40 13.67 17.70
C SER A 141 -4.28 14.28 18.78
N SER A 142 -3.84 14.19 20.04
CA SER A 142 -4.47 14.88 21.17
C SER A 142 -4.18 16.39 21.17
N THR A 143 -3.22 16.83 20.36
CA THR A 143 -2.87 18.24 20.14
C THR A 143 -3.18 18.63 18.70
N GLY A 144 -3.53 19.91 18.49
CA GLY A 144 -3.77 20.43 17.14
C GLY A 144 -2.53 20.33 16.27
N MET A 145 -2.67 19.71 15.10
CA MET A 145 -1.60 19.59 14.09
C MET A 145 -1.94 20.47 12.89
N THR A 146 -0.95 21.16 12.33
CA THR A 146 -1.11 21.96 11.11
C THR A 146 -0.02 21.58 10.12
N ALA A 147 -0.44 21.15 8.93
CA ALA A 147 0.45 20.91 7.80
C ALA A 147 0.25 21.99 6.74
N LYS A 148 1.35 22.54 6.22
CA LYS A 148 1.33 23.43 5.05
C LYS A 148 2.19 22.81 3.97
N TRP A 149 1.61 22.63 2.79
CA TRP A 149 2.28 22.04 1.64
C TRP A 149 1.81 22.74 0.37
N PHE A 150 2.58 22.57 -0.70
CA PHE A 150 2.19 22.95 -2.05
C PHE A 150 2.68 21.86 -2.99
N VAL A 151 1.88 21.57 -4.02
CA VAL A 151 2.27 20.73 -5.15
C VAL A 151 2.21 21.62 -6.39
N ARG A 152 3.21 21.50 -7.25
CA ARG A 152 3.34 22.21 -8.52
C ARG A 152 3.85 21.23 -9.56
N ASP A 153 3.53 21.48 -10.82
CA ASP A 153 4.04 20.71 -11.97
C ASP A 153 3.78 19.19 -11.81
N PHE A 154 2.55 18.84 -11.39
CA PHE A 154 2.12 17.47 -11.19
C PHE A 154 1.36 16.96 -12.41
N ASP A 155 2.06 16.20 -13.24
CA ASP A 155 1.52 15.58 -14.44
C ASP A 155 1.37 14.07 -14.25
N ILE A 156 0.25 13.51 -14.71
CA ILE A 156 0.02 12.06 -14.79
C ILE A 156 0.06 11.66 -16.26
N LEU A 157 1.05 10.86 -16.63
CA LEU A 157 1.21 10.35 -17.98
C LEU A 157 0.72 8.90 -18.05
N VAL A 158 -0.28 8.64 -18.88
CA VAL A 158 -0.82 7.29 -19.13
C VAL A 158 -0.41 6.86 -20.55
N PRO A 159 0.26 5.71 -20.74
CA PRO A 159 0.67 5.25 -22.08
C PRO A 159 -0.53 5.06 -23.03
N GLU A 160 -0.38 5.48 -24.30
CA GLU A 160 -1.44 5.42 -25.32
C GLU A 160 -1.92 3.98 -25.63
N ASP A 161 -1.03 2.99 -25.50
CA ASP A 161 -1.31 1.58 -25.74
C ASP A 161 -2.37 1.02 -24.77
N VAL A 162 -2.51 1.64 -23.59
CA VAL A 162 -3.53 1.30 -22.59
C VAL A 162 -4.86 2.00 -22.93
N ALA A 163 -4.83 3.24 -23.41
CA ALA A 163 -6.01 4.02 -23.77
C ALA A 163 -6.74 3.47 -25.02
N SER A 164 -6.02 2.85 -25.96
CA SER A 164 -6.59 2.26 -27.18
C SER A 164 -7.26 0.90 -26.98
N SER A 165 -7.11 0.27 -25.80
CA SER A 165 -7.73 -1.02 -25.45
C SER A 165 -9.23 -0.94 -25.12
N GLY A 166 -9.85 0.26 -25.22
CA GLY A 166 -11.31 0.42 -25.16
C GLY A 166 -11.94 0.16 -23.80
N VAL A 167 -11.16 0.13 -22.71
CA VAL A 167 -11.73 0.07 -21.36
C VAL A 167 -12.22 1.47 -20.98
N SER A 168 -13.52 1.69 -21.16
CA SER A 168 -14.21 2.86 -20.60
C SER A 168 -14.09 2.83 -19.08
N PHE A 169 -13.63 3.93 -18.49
CA PHE A 169 -13.72 4.20 -17.06
C PHE A 169 -15.04 4.95 -16.78
N ASP A 170 -16.17 4.25 -16.97
CA ASP A 170 -17.48 4.67 -16.46
C ASP A 170 -17.81 3.91 -15.16
#